data_AF-A0A3L7VGL6-F1
#
_entry.id   AF-A0A3L7VGL6-F1
#
_cell.length_a   1.000
_cell.length_b   1.000
_cell.length_c   1.000
_cell.angle_alpha   90.00
_cell.angle_beta   90.00
_cell.angle_gamma   90.00
#
_symmetry.space_group_name_H-M   'P 1'
#
loop_
_entity.id
_entity.type
_entity.pdbx_description
1 polymer ?
#
loop_
_entity_poly.entity_id
_entity_poly.type
_entity_poly.pdbx_seq_one_letter_code
_entity_poly.pdbx_strand_id
1 'polypeptide(L)'
;MVPLFADANRWLIPLPSIWMVGAAAAATLIAVLLAYALLRLVAPRAAMEARVSLGDGFLGPLAWLLLAYSAAALAFTPLVPLDQIVRSLARLTSAYNFQHTVVVEPGASLQAIPLDMRPQELALLRLESDKPIVVRTQQPVEGFAMVKEAEVSLAAGKPWTWTKAEGATNPFVGQRARLEASNDGTSAAKLSIGWQLAAENPQAGVLPWTFFALTSLAAAYAVFRLGCPRLAAIASATTKEAIGQPVFTVAIVAGIALLVAFIAIPYNTFGEDVKMLKDSGLTLIKVLALLVVVWTASVSVAEEIEGRTALTVLSKPITRWQFVLGKFAGLVLVALLVFLILGGVLLATTSLKVVYDARESSKTDPLWRECAEEMITVVPGLVLSLLETILMAAVSLAVSTRLGMVPNLIICFTVYALGHLVPLIVQSSVGKFAIVRFVGKLIATLLPVLDHFTIEAAVVGGMPVPWVYLGWAALYAALYSTLAILVALVLFQDRDLA
;
A
#
# COMPACT_ATOMS: atom_id res chain seq x y z
N MET A 1 25.63 16.88 17.15
CA MET A 1 24.23 16.77 16.69
C MET A 1 23.90 18.01 15.87
N VAL A 2 23.92 17.92 14.55
CA VAL A 2 23.39 18.99 13.69
C VAL A 2 21.86 18.91 13.82
N PRO A 3 21.14 20.02 14.07
CA PRO A 3 19.69 19.98 14.25
C PRO A 3 19.00 19.31 13.05
N LEU A 4 17.89 18.63 13.31
CA LEU A 4 17.12 17.90 12.30
C LEU A 4 16.76 18.82 11.11
N PHE A 5 16.65 20.14 11.31
CA PHE A 5 16.16 21.10 10.32
C PHE A 5 17.20 22.11 9.77
N ALA A 6 18.51 21.85 9.90
CA ALA A 6 19.55 22.80 9.45
C ALA A 6 19.50 23.11 7.95
N ASP A 7 19.10 22.15 7.11
CA ASP A 7 18.86 22.34 5.67
C ASP A 7 17.36 22.21 5.37
N ALA A 8 16.59 23.26 5.65
CA ALA A 8 15.12 23.24 5.52
C ALA A 8 14.61 22.78 4.14
N ASN A 9 15.40 22.98 3.07
CA ASN A 9 15.03 22.62 1.71
C ASN A 9 15.04 21.10 1.44
N ARG A 10 15.91 20.33 2.13
CA ARG A 10 16.03 18.88 1.92
C ARG A 10 14.82 18.12 2.47
N TRP A 11 14.22 18.61 3.55
CA TRP A 11 13.03 18.02 4.16
C TRP A 11 11.73 18.28 3.38
N LEU A 12 11.80 19.03 2.29
CA LEU A 12 10.70 19.17 1.33
C LEU A 12 10.68 18.04 0.28
N ILE A 13 11.80 17.33 0.09
CA ILE A 13 11.92 16.20 -0.85
C ILE A 13 10.92 15.06 -0.57
N PRO A 14 10.69 14.61 0.68
CA PRO A 14 9.77 13.51 0.98
C PRO A 14 8.31 13.97 1.01
N LEU A 15 8.05 15.29 0.93
CA LEU A 15 6.73 15.88 1.09
C LEU A 15 5.75 15.48 -0.03
N PRO A 16 6.11 15.41 -1.33
CA PRO A 16 5.17 15.06 -2.39
C PRO A 16 4.56 13.67 -2.23
N SER A 17 5.34 12.68 -1.76
CA SER A 17 4.82 11.32 -1.55
C SER A 17 3.78 11.29 -0.43
N ILE A 18 4.06 11.95 0.70
CA ILE A 18 3.14 12.07 1.84
C ILE A 18 1.90 12.90 1.45
N TRP A 19 2.11 13.99 0.72
CA TRP A 19 1.05 14.87 0.25
C TRP A 19 0.06 14.13 -0.66
N MET A 20 0.51 13.23 -1.53
CA MET A 20 -0.40 12.45 -2.40
C MET A 20 -1.39 11.59 -1.61
N VAL A 21 -0.97 11.01 -0.47
CA VAL A 21 -1.86 10.27 0.43
C VAL A 21 -2.91 11.19 1.04
N GLY A 22 -2.51 12.38 1.50
CA GLY A 22 -3.45 13.35 2.05
C GLY A 22 -4.37 14.01 1.01
N ALA A 23 -3.88 14.25 -0.21
CA ALA A 23 -4.68 14.72 -1.34
C ALA A 23 -5.74 13.67 -1.74
N ALA A 24 -5.37 12.38 -1.72
CA ALA A 24 -6.31 11.29 -1.92
C ALA A 24 -7.35 11.20 -0.80
N ALA A 25 -6.97 11.46 0.46
CA ALA A 25 -7.90 11.55 1.58
C ALA A 25 -8.91 12.70 1.40
N ALA A 26 -8.44 13.88 0.93
CA ALA A 26 -9.31 15.02 0.62
C ALA A 26 -10.30 14.71 -0.51
N ALA A 27 -9.82 14.11 -1.60
CA ALA A 27 -10.67 13.64 -2.68
C ALA A 27 -11.71 12.62 -2.20
N THR A 28 -11.31 11.71 -1.30
CA THR A 28 -12.22 10.71 -0.70
C THR A 28 -13.30 11.40 0.16
N LEU A 29 -12.94 12.38 0.98
CA LEU A 29 -13.93 13.13 1.77
C LEU A 29 -14.95 13.83 0.87
N ILE A 30 -14.49 14.47 -0.21
CA ILE A 30 -15.37 15.12 -1.19
C ILE A 30 -16.31 14.07 -1.81
N ALA A 31 -15.77 12.93 -2.25
CA ALA A 31 -16.57 11.86 -2.84
C ALA A 31 -17.62 11.30 -1.86
N VAL A 32 -17.25 11.08 -0.59
CA VAL A 32 -18.16 10.61 0.46
C VAL A 32 -19.24 11.65 0.77
N LEU A 33 -18.89 12.94 0.83
CA LEU A 33 -19.86 14.02 1.04
C LEU A 33 -20.83 14.17 -0.14
N LEU A 34 -20.35 14.04 -1.37
CA LEU A 34 -21.19 14.02 -2.58
C LEU A 34 -22.12 12.80 -2.59
N ALA A 35 -21.59 11.61 -2.27
CA ALA A 35 -22.38 10.40 -2.14
C ALA A 35 -23.46 10.54 -1.05
N TYR A 36 -23.12 11.14 0.10
CA TYR A 36 -24.08 11.44 1.16
C TYR A 36 -25.15 12.45 0.71
N ALA A 37 -24.77 13.51 -0.02
CA ALA A 37 -25.71 14.48 -0.55
C ALA A 37 -26.69 13.85 -1.54
N LEU A 38 -26.20 13.00 -2.45
CA LEU A 38 -27.03 12.23 -3.37
C LEU A 38 -27.95 11.26 -2.62
N LEU A 39 -27.42 10.56 -1.63
CA LEU A 39 -28.17 9.61 -0.80
C LEU A 39 -29.26 10.31 0.03
N ARG A 40 -29.03 11.57 0.45
CA ARG A 40 -30.05 12.41 1.09
C ARG A 40 -31.20 12.78 0.14
N LEU A 41 -30.93 12.94 -1.16
CA LEU A 41 -31.95 13.23 -2.18
C LEU A 41 -32.76 11.98 -2.55
N VAL A 42 -32.09 10.84 -2.73
CA VAL A 42 -32.72 9.59 -3.23
C VAL A 42 -33.35 8.77 -2.09
N ALA A 43 -32.69 8.69 -0.94
CA ALA A 43 -33.05 7.81 0.16
C ALA A 43 -32.82 8.49 1.54
N PRO A 44 -33.69 9.42 1.96
CA PRO A 44 -33.48 10.24 3.15
C PRO A 44 -33.36 9.43 4.45
N ARG A 45 -34.00 8.25 4.53
CA ARG A 45 -33.86 7.34 5.67
C ARG A 45 -32.45 6.78 5.80
N ALA A 46 -31.88 6.30 4.70
CA ALA A 46 -30.50 5.80 4.68
C ALA A 46 -29.50 6.93 4.98
N ALA A 47 -29.82 8.18 4.59
CA ALA A 47 -28.97 9.35 4.89
C ALA A 47 -28.95 9.65 6.38
N MET A 48 -30.10 9.61 7.06
CA MET A 48 -30.15 9.76 8.51
C MET A 48 -29.32 8.69 9.20
N GLU A 49 -29.42 7.45 8.76
CA GLU A 49 -28.60 6.35 9.29
C GLU A 49 -27.11 6.65 9.08
N ALA A 50 -26.67 6.94 7.86
CA ALA A 50 -25.28 7.32 7.56
C ALA A 50 -24.75 8.49 8.41
N ARG A 51 -25.60 9.47 8.71
CA ARG A 51 -25.23 10.56 9.64
C ARG A 51 -25.02 10.05 11.06
N VAL A 52 -25.87 9.15 11.55
CA VAL A 52 -25.71 8.55 12.88
C VAL A 52 -24.42 7.74 12.98
N SER A 53 -23.92 7.11 11.90
CA SER A 53 -22.62 6.39 11.97
C SER A 53 -21.43 7.28 12.32
N LEU A 54 -21.51 8.59 12.08
CA LEU A 54 -20.42 9.49 12.47
C LEU A 54 -20.19 9.49 14.00
N GLY A 55 -21.25 9.23 14.78
CA GLY A 55 -21.18 9.12 16.25
C GLY A 55 -21.00 7.69 16.77
N ASP A 56 -21.09 6.68 15.89
CA ASP A 56 -21.10 5.27 16.26
C ASP A 56 -19.89 4.51 15.69
N GLY A 57 -18.94 4.17 16.56
CA GLY A 57 -17.87 3.21 16.28
C GLY A 57 -16.82 3.70 15.28
N PHE A 58 -16.78 3.10 14.09
CA PHE A 58 -15.65 3.16 13.14
C PHE A 58 -15.59 4.44 12.29
N LEU A 59 -16.74 4.93 11.81
CA LEU A 59 -16.77 5.98 10.77
C LEU A 59 -16.34 7.36 11.30
N GLY A 60 -16.62 7.66 12.57
CA GLY A 60 -16.16 8.90 13.23
C GLY A 60 -14.63 9.04 13.26
N PRO A 61 -13.90 8.08 13.86
CA PRO A 61 -12.43 8.04 13.84
C PRO A 61 -11.85 8.05 12.43
N LEU A 62 -12.45 7.30 11.48
CA LEU A 62 -12.03 7.33 10.07
C LEU A 62 -12.19 8.72 9.46
N ALA A 63 -13.32 9.40 9.70
CA ALA A 63 -13.54 10.75 9.20
C ALA A 63 -12.53 11.75 9.79
N TRP A 64 -12.21 11.64 11.08
CA TRP A 64 -11.17 12.45 11.72
C TRP A 64 -9.78 12.20 11.13
N LEU A 65 -9.43 10.94 10.86
CA LEU A 65 -8.18 10.58 10.20
C LEU A 65 -8.09 11.19 8.80
N LEU A 66 -9.14 11.04 7.99
CA LEU A 66 -9.21 11.63 6.66
C LEU A 66 -9.12 13.17 6.71
N LEU A 67 -9.77 13.81 7.68
CA LEU A 67 -9.68 15.25 7.89
C LEU A 67 -8.27 15.70 8.26
N ALA A 68 -7.59 14.97 9.16
CA ALA A 68 -6.21 15.25 9.54
C ALA A 68 -5.26 15.16 8.33
N TYR A 69 -5.37 14.10 7.53
CA TYR A 69 -4.58 13.93 6.31
C TYR A 69 -4.89 15.00 5.25
N SER A 70 -6.16 15.36 5.09
CA SER A 70 -6.60 16.41 4.17
C SER A 70 -6.07 17.78 4.60
N ALA A 71 -6.16 18.10 5.89
CA ALA A 71 -5.65 19.35 6.44
C ALA A 71 -4.13 19.46 6.27
N ALA A 72 -3.40 18.38 6.53
CA ALA A 72 -1.96 18.32 6.28
C ALA A 72 -1.64 18.54 4.79
N ALA A 73 -2.32 17.85 3.87
CA ALA A 73 -2.10 18.04 2.44
C ALA A 73 -2.40 19.48 1.99
N LEU A 74 -3.51 20.08 2.45
CA LEU A 74 -3.83 21.47 2.14
C LEU A 74 -2.74 22.44 2.64
N ALA A 75 -2.26 22.25 3.87
CA ALA A 75 -1.19 23.08 4.44
C ALA A 75 0.13 22.98 3.67
N PHE A 76 0.46 21.79 3.15
CA PHE A 76 1.70 21.52 2.43
C PHE A 76 1.63 21.71 0.91
N THR A 77 0.44 21.97 0.36
CA THR A 77 0.20 22.19 -1.08
C THR A 77 1.15 23.23 -1.74
N PRO A 78 1.45 24.40 -1.14
CA PRO A 78 2.34 25.38 -1.79
C PRO A 78 3.80 24.93 -1.91
N LEU A 79 4.19 23.85 -1.22
CA LEU A 79 5.55 23.33 -1.18
C LEU A 79 5.77 22.13 -2.13
N VAL A 80 4.73 21.71 -2.86
CA VAL A 80 4.74 20.49 -3.68
C VAL A 80 4.74 20.84 -5.18
N PRO A 81 5.50 20.13 -6.04
CA PRO A 81 5.54 20.37 -7.49
C PRO A 81 4.26 19.86 -8.19
N LEU A 82 3.15 20.59 -8.03
CA LEU A 82 1.84 20.20 -8.55
C LEU A 82 1.81 20.03 -10.07
N ASP A 83 2.54 20.86 -10.82
CA ASP A 83 2.58 20.78 -12.28
C ASP A 83 3.15 19.44 -12.77
N GLN A 84 4.19 18.93 -12.10
CA GLN A 84 4.80 17.63 -12.40
C GLN A 84 3.85 16.49 -12.06
N ILE A 85 3.18 16.56 -10.90
CA ILE A 85 2.26 15.51 -10.44
C ILE A 85 1.02 15.46 -11.35
N VAL A 86 0.38 16.60 -11.63
CA VAL A 86 -0.82 16.67 -12.47
C VAL A 86 -0.54 16.18 -13.89
N ARG A 87 0.60 16.56 -14.49
CA ARG A 87 1.01 16.02 -15.80
C ARG A 87 1.20 14.51 -15.75
N SER A 88 1.89 14.01 -14.73
CA SER A 88 2.12 12.57 -14.57
C SER A 88 0.80 11.81 -14.42
N LEU A 89 -0.15 12.32 -13.63
CA LEU A 89 -1.49 11.76 -13.48
C LEU A 89 -2.29 11.75 -14.79
N ALA A 90 -2.26 12.84 -15.56
CA ALA A 90 -2.92 12.93 -16.85
C ALA A 90 -2.36 11.92 -17.87
N ARG A 91 -1.07 11.56 -17.75
CA ARG A 91 -0.41 10.55 -18.58
C ARG A 91 -0.65 9.11 -18.11
N LEU A 92 -1.06 8.86 -16.87
CA LEU A 92 -1.34 7.51 -16.37
C LEU A 92 -2.60 6.89 -16.99
N THR A 93 -3.57 7.71 -17.39
CA THR A 93 -4.88 7.25 -17.88
C THR A 93 -4.96 7.09 -19.40
N SER A 94 -3.93 7.54 -20.13
CA SER A 94 -3.96 7.66 -21.58
C SER A 94 -2.65 7.18 -22.19
N ALA A 95 -2.70 6.11 -22.99
CA ALA A 95 -1.58 5.68 -23.81
C ALA A 95 -1.53 6.54 -25.07
N TYR A 96 -0.52 7.40 -25.19
CA TYR A 96 -0.36 8.27 -26.34
C TYR A 96 0.63 7.66 -27.33
N ASN A 97 0.10 7.07 -28.39
CA ASN A 97 0.87 6.58 -29.53
C ASN A 97 0.86 7.65 -30.60
N PHE A 98 2.05 8.09 -31.00
CA PHE A 98 2.22 9.04 -32.09
C PHE A 98 3.01 8.39 -33.22
N GLN A 99 2.70 8.79 -34.44
CA GLN A 99 3.46 8.43 -35.62
C GLN A 99 3.61 9.65 -36.51
N HIS A 100 4.85 9.95 -36.89
CA HIS A 100 5.19 11.04 -37.78
C HIS A 100 6.06 10.49 -38.91
N THR A 101 5.67 10.77 -40.16
CA THR A 101 6.43 10.32 -41.33
C THR A 101 7.07 11.53 -41.99
N VAL A 102 8.38 11.47 -42.19
CA VAL A 102 9.16 12.54 -42.84
C VAL A 102 9.82 11.98 -44.08
N VAL A 103 9.82 12.77 -45.16
CA VAL A 103 10.58 12.47 -46.36
C VAL A 103 11.96 13.10 -46.23
N VAL A 104 13.00 12.28 -46.36
CA VAL A 104 14.41 12.69 -46.33
C VAL A 104 14.92 12.68 -47.77
N GLU A 105 15.13 13.87 -48.33
CA GLU A 105 15.57 14.06 -49.70
C GLU A 105 16.97 13.47 -49.94
N PRO A 106 17.30 13.05 -51.18
CA PRO A 106 18.61 12.51 -51.49
C PRO A 106 19.71 13.57 -51.32
N GLY A 107 20.83 13.20 -50.70
CA GLY A 107 21.93 14.10 -50.37
C GLY A 107 21.65 15.04 -49.19
N ALA A 108 20.52 14.91 -48.51
CA ALA A 108 20.23 15.68 -47.30
C ALA A 108 21.21 15.29 -46.18
N SER A 109 21.90 16.28 -45.61
CA SER A 109 22.75 16.12 -44.44
C SER A 109 22.11 16.81 -43.24
N LEU A 110 21.95 16.07 -42.14
CA LEU A 110 21.45 16.57 -40.85
C LEU A 110 20.13 17.35 -40.94
N GLN A 111 19.17 16.81 -41.68
CA GLN A 111 17.82 17.36 -41.70
C GLN A 111 17.20 17.25 -40.30
N ALA A 112 16.96 18.40 -39.68
CA ALA A 112 16.36 18.50 -38.36
C ALA A 112 14.88 18.11 -38.37
N ILE A 113 14.51 17.15 -37.53
CA ILE A 113 13.15 16.69 -37.33
C ILE A 113 12.78 16.96 -35.86
N PRO A 114 12.07 18.06 -35.56
CA PRO A 114 11.59 18.31 -34.21
C PRO A 114 10.49 17.31 -33.86
N LEU A 115 10.56 16.73 -32.67
CA LEU A 115 9.51 15.88 -32.12
C LEU A 115 8.84 16.65 -30.98
N ASP A 116 7.53 16.87 -31.10
CA ASP A 116 6.72 17.54 -30.07
C ASP A 116 6.48 16.60 -28.87
N MET A 117 7.57 16.23 -28.21
CA MET A 117 7.57 15.40 -27.01
C MET A 117 8.68 15.81 -26.04
N ARG A 118 8.43 15.56 -24.76
CA ARG A 118 9.43 15.71 -23.71
C ARG A 118 10.24 14.42 -23.61
N PRO A 119 11.57 14.46 -23.66
CA PRO A 119 12.42 13.28 -23.50
C PRO A 119 12.06 12.41 -22.29
N GLN A 120 11.73 13.04 -21.15
CA GLN A 120 11.45 12.35 -19.89
C GLN A 120 10.17 11.47 -19.92
N GLU A 121 9.22 11.79 -20.80
CA GLU A 121 7.96 11.06 -20.98
C GLU A 121 8.08 9.91 -22.00
N LEU A 122 9.20 9.79 -22.72
CA LEU A 122 9.38 8.78 -23.75
C LEU A 122 9.44 7.37 -23.15
N ALA A 123 8.51 6.50 -23.57
CA ALA A 123 8.45 5.10 -23.15
C ALA A 123 8.97 4.15 -24.24
N LEU A 124 8.63 4.43 -25.49
CA LEU A 124 9.07 3.65 -26.65
C LEU A 124 9.34 4.60 -27.81
N LEU A 125 10.43 4.36 -28.54
CA LEU A 125 10.73 5.02 -29.81
C LEU A 125 10.98 3.94 -30.85
N ARG A 126 10.29 4.02 -31.99
CA ARG A 126 10.43 3.14 -33.14
C ARG A 126 10.77 3.99 -34.37
N LEU A 127 11.88 3.67 -35.00
CA LEU A 127 12.32 4.32 -36.23
C LEU A 127 12.34 3.27 -37.34
N GLU A 128 11.71 3.56 -38.47
CA GLU A 128 11.65 2.66 -39.60
C GLU A 128 11.80 3.46 -40.90
N SER A 129 12.65 2.98 -41.80
CA SER A 129 12.90 3.62 -43.09
C SER A 129 12.76 2.61 -44.22
N ASP A 130 12.20 3.03 -45.35
CA ASP A 130 12.13 2.22 -46.57
C ASP A 130 13.49 2.05 -47.26
N LYS A 131 14.45 2.93 -46.97
CA LYS A 131 15.82 2.95 -47.52
C LYS A 131 16.87 3.11 -46.42
N PRO A 132 18.13 2.72 -46.68
CA PRO A 132 19.20 2.93 -45.72
C PRO A 132 19.43 4.43 -45.48
N ILE A 133 19.26 4.86 -44.24
CA ILE A 133 19.52 6.24 -43.80
C ILE A 133 20.20 6.22 -42.43
N VAL A 134 20.88 7.31 -42.08
CA VAL A 134 21.49 7.50 -40.77
C VAL A 134 20.67 8.52 -39.98
N VAL A 135 20.26 8.15 -38.77
CA VAL A 135 19.53 9.02 -37.85
C VAL A 135 20.40 9.32 -36.63
N ARG A 136 20.61 10.59 -36.30
CA ARG A 136 21.30 11.03 -35.10
C ARG A 136 20.31 11.41 -34.00
N THR A 137 20.63 10.98 -32.79
CA THR A 137 19.89 11.31 -31.57
C THR A 137 20.69 12.31 -30.73
N GLN A 138 20.03 13.10 -29.87
CA GLN A 138 20.69 14.16 -29.08
C GLN A 138 21.59 13.64 -27.95
N GLN A 139 21.78 12.32 -27.85
CA GLN A 139 22.58 11.73 -26.78
C GLN A 139 24.07 11.76 -27.12
N PRO A 140 24.92 12.39 -26.30
CA PRO A 140 26.36 12.39 -26.53
C PRO A 140 27.01 11.04 -26.21
N VAL A 141 27.99 10.62 -27.02
CA VAL A 141 28.88 9.49 -26.71
C VAL A 141 30.11 10.03 -25.97
N GLU A 142 30.34 9.56 -24.74
CA GLU A 142 31.55 9.90 -23.97
C GLU A 142 32.72 8.99 -24.36
N GLY A 143 33.84 9.61 -24.78
CA GLY A 143 35.09 8.93 -25.18
C GLY A 143 36.14 9.92 -25.72
N PHE A 144 37.40 9.48 -25.87
CA PHE A 144 38.63 10.28 -26.16
C PHE A 144 38.69 11.06 -27.50
N ALA A 145 37.57 11.36 -28.14
CA ALA A 145 37.50 12.34 -29.22
C ALA A 145 36.10 12.95 -29.26
N MET A 146 36.03 14.29 -29.22
CA MET A 146 34.90 15.16 -29.64
C MET A 146 33.50 14.58 -29.39
N VAL A 147 32.76 15.12 -28.42
CA VAL A 147 31.35 14.79 -28.12
C VAL A 147 30.56 14.56 -29.41
N LYS A 148 30.38 13.28 -29.78
CA LYS A 148 29.67 12.88 -30.99
C LYS A 148 28.31 12.36 -30.58
N GLU A 149 27.25 12.92 -31.15
CA GLU A 149 25.89 12.45 -30.97
C GLU A 149 25.73 10.99 -31.48
N ALA A 150 24.93 10.18 -30.78
CA ALA A 150 24.76 8.77 -31.10
C ALA A 150 24.05 8.60 -32.47
N GLU A 151 24.73 7.93 -33.41
CA GLU A 151 24.25 7.62 -34.76
C GLU A 151 23.59 6.24 -34.81
N VAL A 152 22.34 6.19 -35.26
CA VAL A 152 21.57 4.98 -35.52
C VAL A 152 21.49 4.77 -37.02
N SER A 153 22.14 3.71 -37.52
CA SER A 153 22.05 3.32 -38.94
C SER A 153 20.82 2.43 -39.16
N LEU A 154 19.85 2.92 -39.92
CA LEU A 154 18.64 2.18 -40.25
C LEU A 154 18.83 1.40 -41.55
N ALA A 155 18.56 0.10 -41.54
CA ALA A 155 18.50 -0.71 -42.76
C ALA A 155 17.08 -0.67 -43.35
N ALA A 156 16.98 -0.78 -44.68
CA ALA A 156 15.71 -0.77 -45.40
C ALA A 156 14.74 -1.83 -44.83
N GLY A 157 13.55 -1.38 -44.41
CA GLY A 157 12.47 -2.24 -43.90
C GLY A 157 12.73 -2.91 -42.55
N LYS A 158 13.82 -2.58 -41.84
CA LYS A 158 14.10 -3.09 -40.49
C LYS A 158 13.87 -1.99 -39.45
N PRO A 159 12.85 -2.11 -38.58
CA PRO A 159 12.62 -1.13 -37.53
C PRO A 159 13.70 -1.20 -36.46
N TRP A 160 14.18 -0.04 -36.04
CA TRP A 160 14.96 0.12 -34.82
C TRP A 160 14.02 0.55 -33.69
N THR A 161 14.15 -0.09 -32.53
CA THR A 161 13.28 0.18 -31.37
C THR A 161 14.10 0.42 -30.12
N TRP A 162 13.77 1.50 -29.42
CA TRP A 162 14.23 1.78 -28.07
C TRP A 162 13.03 1.74 -27.12
N THR A 163 13.24 1.15 -25.93
CA THR A 163 12.25 1.09 -24.85
C THR A 163 12.88 1.55 -23.56
N LYS A 164 12.12 2.29 -22.75
CA LYS A 164 12.52 2.72 -21.40
C LYS A 164 12.61 1.49 -20.48
N ALA A 165 13.78 0.85 -20.47
CA ALA A 165 14.14 -0.26 -19.60
C ALA A 165 15.22 0.18 -18.61
N GLU A 166 15.36 -0.56 -17.51
CA GLU A 166 16.36 -0.30 -16.48
C GLU A 166 17.79 -0.32 -17.10
N GLY A 167 18.54 0.77 -16.91
CA GLY A 167 19.87 0.95 -17.50
C GLY A 167 19.91 1.42 -18.98
N ALA A 168 18.76 1.53 -19.67
CA ALA A 168 18.72 2.07 -21.03
C ALA A 168 18.84 3.61 -20.99
N THR A 169 19.86 4.16 -21.63
CA THR A 169 20.02 5.62 -21.71
C THR A 169 18.96 6.22 -22.63
N ASN A 170 18.39 7.35 -22.21
CA ASN A 170 17.39 8.06 -23.00
C ASN A 170 18.04 8.69 -24.24
N PRO A 171 17.56 8.38 -25.46
CA PRO A 171 18.15 8.89 -26.71
C PRO A 171 18.06 10.42 -26.86
N PHE A 172 17.27 11.10 -26.03
CA PHE A 172 17.14 12.55 -26.07
C PHE A 172 17.52 13.20 -24.75
N VAL A 173 18.05 14.43 -24.85
CA VAL A 173 18.44 15.27 -23.72
C VAL A 173 17.77 16.64 -23.87
N GLY A 174 17.46 17.30 -22.74
CA GLY A 174 16.87 18.63 -22.73
C GLY A 174 15.34 18.65 -22.69
N GLN A 175 14.74 19.79 -23.06
CA GLN A 175 13.29 20.02 -22.92
C GLN A 175 12.47 19.56 -24.13
N ARG A 176 13.07 19.46 -25.32
CA ARG A 176 12.41 19.08 -26.57
C ARG A 176 13.27 18.06 -27.31
N ALA A 177 12.64 16.98 -27.74
CA ALA A 177 13.31 15.96 -28.55
C ALA A 177 13.49 16.43 -29.99
N ARG A 178 14.68 16.18 -30.55
CA ARG A 178 15.00 16.41 -31.97
C ARG A 178 15.78 15.22 -32.50
N LEU A 179 15.46 14.81 -33.72
CA LEU A 179 16.25 13.86 -34.50
C LEU A 179 16.91 14.60 -35.68
N GLU A 180 18.03 14.10 -36.14
CA GLU A 180 18.64 14.56 -37.39
C GLU A 180 18.79 13.39 -38.34
N ALA A 181 18.23 13.48 -39.55
CA ALA A 181 18.32 12.43 -40.54
C ALA A 181 19.28 12.83 -41.66
N SER A 182 20.10 11.88 -42.12
CA SER A 182 20.98 12.03 -43.29
C SER A 182 20.74 10.91 -44.29
N ASN A 183 20.65 11.26 -45.57
CA ASN A 183 20.41 10.31 -46.67
C ASN A 183 21.51 10.47 -47.73
N ASP A 184 22.51 9.59 -47.67
CA ASP A 184 23.60 9.52 -48.65
C ASP A 184 23.19 8.78 -49.95
N GLY A 185 21.94 8.35 -50.03
CA GLY A 185 21.37 7.65 -51.19
C GLY A 185 20.98 8.58 -52.33
N THR A 186 20.73 7.98 -53.49
CA THR A 186 20.38 8.68 -54.75
C THR A 186 18.89 8.95 -54.91
N SER A 187 18.05 8.57 -53.95
CA SER A 187 16.60 8.74 -54.01
C SER A 187 16.00 9.02 -52.63
N ALA A 188 14.87 9.73 -52.59
CA ALA A 188 14.21 10.12 -51.34
C ALA A 188 13.82 8.89 -50.51
N ALA A 189 14.01 8.97 -49.20
CA ALA A 189 13.69 7.94 -48.21
C ALA A 189 12.51 8.39 -47.34
N LYS A 190 11.60 7.48 -47.03
CA LYS A 190 10.49 7.73 -46.09
C LYS A 190 10.86 7.19 -44.72
N LEU A 191 11.07 8.09 -43.76
CA LEU A 191 11.33 7.78 -42.36
C LEU A 191 10.03 7.88 -41.56
N SER A 192 9.55 6.74 -41.07
CA SER A 192 8.45 6.63 -40.12
C SER A 192 8.99 6.61 -38.68
N ILE A 193 8.57 7.58 -37.88
CA ILE A 193 8.96 7.79 -36.49
C ILE A 193 7.72 7.54 -35.63
N GLY A 194 7.67 6.41 -34.94
CA GLY A 194 6.64 6.09 -33.95
C GLY A 194 7.17 6.29 -32.54
N TRP A 195 6.41 6.92 -31.66
CA TRP A 195 6.76 6.98 -30.24
C TRP A 195 5.55 6.80 -29.34
N GLN A 196 5.81 6.28 -28.15
CA GLN A 196 4.83 6.13 -27.08
C GLN A 196 5.30 6.94 -25.88
N LEU A 197 4.37 7.73 -25.32
CA LEU A 197 4.61 8.48 -24.09
C LEU A 197 4.00 7.75 -22.88
N ALA A 198 4.70 7.75 -21.76
CA ALA A 198 4.22 7.31 -20.46
C ALA A 198 4.34 8.45 -19.43
N ALA A 199 3.75 8.24 -18.26
CA ALA A 199 3.91 9.17 -17.14
C ALA A 199 5.40 9.36 -16.82
N GLU A 200 5.82 10.63 -16.71
CA GLU A 200 7.18 11.00 -16.30
C GLU A 200 7.54 10.29 -14.98
N ASN A 201 6.58 10.34 -14.04
CA ASN A 201 6.70 9.81 -12.68
C ASN A 201 5.52 8.87 -12.39
N PRO A 202 5.67 7.55 -12.63
CA PRO A 202 4.62 6.56 -12.34
C PRO A 202 4.16 6.56 -10.87
N GLN A 203 5.04 6.99 -9.96
CA GLN A 203 4.77 7.11 -8.52
C GLN A 203 3.67 8.11 -8.20
N ALA A 204 3.33 9.02 -9.13
CA ALA A 204 2.13 9.86 -9.03
C ALA A 204 0.84 9.03 -8.86
N GLY A 205 0.87 7.76 -9.29
CA GLY A 205 -0.22 6.80 -9.13
C GLY A 205 -0.61 6.51 -7.67
N VAL A 206 0.22 6.85 -6.68
CA VAL A 206 -0.16 6.77 -5.25
C VAL A 206 -1.49 7.47 -5.00
N LEU A 207 -1.72 8.65 -5.56
CA LEU A 207 -2.94 9.42 -5.34
C LEU A 207 -4.21 8.67 -5.79
N PRO A 208 -4.39 8.27 -7.07
CA PRO A 208 -5.59 7.58 -7.50
C PRO A 208 -5.77 6.22 -6.82
N TRP A 209 -4.70 5.44 -6.62
CA TRP A 209 -4.81 4.16 -5.92
C TRP A 209 -5.27 4.32 -4.47
N THR A 210 -4.73 5.29 -3.75
CA THR A 210 -5.14 5.58 -2.37
C THR A 210 -6.58 6.08 -2.32
N PHE A 211 -6.99 6.92 -3.29
CA PHE A 211 -8.38 7.39 -3.42
C PHE A 211 -9.34 6.22 -3.64
N PHE A 212 -9.04 5.30 -4.55
CA PHE A 212 -9.88 4.13 -4.78
C PHE A 212 -9.91 3.21 -3.56
N ALA A 213 -8.77 2.99 -2.89
CA ALA A 213 -8.71 2.18 -1.67
C ALA A 213 -9.60 2.76 -0.56
N LEU A 214 -9.44 4.05 -0.23
CA LEU A 214 -10.20 4.71 0.84
C LEU A 214 -11.70 4.84 0.48
N THR A 215 -12.03 5.13 -0.79
CA THR A 215 -13.42 5.21 -1.25
C THR A 215 -14.07 3.82 -1.23
N SER A 216 -13.36 2.78 -1.66
CA SER A 216 -13.85 1.39 -1.61
C SER A 216 -14.09 0.95 -0.17
N LEU A 217 -13.25 1.38 0.77
CA LEU A 217 -13.42 1.11 2.19
C LEU A 217 -14.66 1.79 2.76
N ALA A 218 -14.84 3.09 2.48
CA ALA A 218 -16.02 3.83 2.91
C ALA A 218 -17.31 3.23 2.31
N ALA A 219 -17.28 2.84 1.04
CA ALA A 219 -18.38 2.17 0.36
C ALA A 219 -18.67 0.79 0.97
N ALA A 220 -17.64 -0.03 1.23
CA ALA A 220 -17.79 -1.34 1.85
C ALA A 220 -18.40 -1.24 3.26
N TYR A 221 -17.97 -0.27 4.07
CA TYR A 221 -18.59 0.00 5.37
C TYR A 221 -20.05 0.44 5.25
N ALA A 222 -20.38 1.32 4.30
CA ALA A 222 -21.75 1.75 4.06
C ALA A 222 -22.64 0.59 3.61
N VAL A 223 -22.16 -0.26 2.69
CA VAL A 223 -22.86 -1.47 2.23
C VAL A 223 -23.05 -2.46 3.39
N PHE A 224 -22.03 -2.68 4.21
CA PHE A 224 -22.13 -3.54 5.40
C PHE A 224 -23.22 -3.06 6.36
N ARG A 225 -23.30 -1.75 6.60
CA ARG A 225 -24.27 -1.16 7.52
C ARG A 225 -25.70 -1.23 6.99
N LEU A 226 -25.89 -0.95 5.71
CA LEU A 226 -27.22 -0.99 5.06
C LEU A 226 -27.72 -2.42 4.82
N GLY A 227 -26.81 -3.35 4.47
CA GLY A 227 -27.16 -4.74 4.18
C GLY A 227 -27.40 -5.58 5.43
N CYS A 228 -26.64 -5.35 6.50
CA CYS A 228 -26.64 -6.16 7.72
C CYS A 228 -26.78 -5.31 8.99
N PRO A 229 -27.89 -4.55 9.18
CA PRO A 229 -27.99 -3.52 10.21
C PRO A 229 -27.84 -4.05 11.65
N ARG A 230 -28.31 -5.27 11.93
CA ARG A 230 -28.16 -5.91 13.25
C ARG A 230 -26.71 -6.26 13.56
N LEU A 231 -25.97 -6.80 12.59
CA LEU A 231 -24.53 -7.09 12.73
C LEU A 231 -23.74 -5.80 12.87
N ALA A 232 -24.06 -4.79 12.05
CA ALA A 232 -23.38 -3.51 12.07
C ALA A 232 -23.59 -2.76 13.40
N ALA A 233 -24.75 -2.86 14.03
CA ALA A 233 -24.98 -2.29 15.36
C ALA A 233 -24.07 -2.92 16.42
N ILE A 234 -23.92 -4.26 16.42
CA ILE A 234 -23.04 -4.99 17.35
C ILE A 234 -21.57 -4.66 17.04
N ALA A 235 -21.21 -4.61 15.76
CA ALA A 235 -19.86 -4.25 15.32
C ALA A 235 -19.49 -2.82 15.76
N SER A 236 -20.35 -1.84 15.50
CA SER A 236 -20.13 -0.45 15.92
C SER A 236 -20.04 -0.29 17.43
N ALA A 237 -20.84 -1.03 18.21
CA ALA A 237 -20.73 -1.04 19.66
C ALA A 237 -19.39 -1.61 20.12
N THR A 238 -18.98 -2.75 19.55
CA THR A 238 -17.69 -3.40 19.85
C THR A 238 -16.51 -2.50 19.48
N THR A 239 -16.56 -1.84 18.31
CA THR A 239 -15.52 -0.90 17.89
C THR A 239 -15.46 0.32 18.82
N LYS A 240 -16.61 0.85 19.23
CA LYS A 240 -16.67 1.99 20.16
C LYS A 240 -16.10 1.63 21.53
N GLU A 241 -16.44 0.45 22.03
CA GLU A 241 -15.90 -0.10 23.27
C GLU A 241 -14.37 -0.26 23.18
N ALA A 242 -13.87 -0.87 22.10
CA ALA A 242 -12.45 -1.09 21.87
C ALA A 242 -11.65 0.21 21.84
N ILE A 243 -12.14 1.23 21.14
CA ILE A 243 -11.50 2.55 21.08
C ILE A 243 -11.49 3.24 22.45
N GLY A 244 -12.49 2.96 23.29
CA GLY A 244 -12.55 3.46 24.66
C GLY A 244 -11.59 2.76 25.63
N GLN A 245 -11.04 1.59 25.27
CA GLN A 245 -10.11 0.87 26.13
C GLN A 245 -8.73 1.56 26.16
N PRO A 246 -8.08 1.68 27.33
CA PRO A 246 -6.75 2.29 27.43
C PRO A 246 -5.70 1.65 26.52
N VAL A 247 -5.80 0.34 26.27
CA VAL A 247 -4.87 -0.42 25.40
C VAL A 247 -4.85 0.14 23.98
N PHE A 248 -6.01 0.55 23.43
CA PHE A 248 -6.08 1.17 22.11
C PHE A 248 -5.27 2.47 22.06
N THR A 249 -5.53 3.38 23.01
CA THR A 249 -4.83 4.67 23.07
C THR A 249 -3.33 4.51 23.30
N VAL A 250 -2.94 3.61 24.22
CA VAL A 250 -1.52 3.30 24.49
C VAL A 250 -0.84 2.75 23.24
N ALA A 251 -1.48 1.81 22.53
CA ALA A 251 -0.93 1.24 21.30
C ALA A 251 -0.75 2.30 20.20
N ILE A 252 -1.72 3.21 20.01
CA ILE A 252 -1.61 4.29 19.02
C ILE A 252 -0.50 5.27 19.40
N VAL A 253 -0.50 5.78 20.64
CA VAL A 253 0.49 6.79 21.06
C VAL A 253 1.91 6.20 21.07
N ALA A 254 2.09 5.01 21.64
CA ALA A 254 3.38 4.32 21.65
C ALA A 254 3.83 3.94 20.23
N GLY A 255 2.92 3.46 19.40
CA GLY A 255 3.20 3.13 18.00
C GLY A 255 3.68 4.34 17.21
N ILE A 256 3.00 5.48 17.31
CA ILE A 256 3.43 6.74 16.66
C ILE A 256 4.81 7.16 17.18
N ALA A 257 5.00 7.17 18.51
CA ALA A 257 6.26 7.59 19.11
C ALA A 257 7.44 6.71 18.66
N LEU A 258 7.27 5.39 18.66
CA LEU A 258 8.29 4.43 18.24
C LEU A 258 8.57 4.51 16.73
N LEU A 259 7.54 4.62 15.89
CA LEU A 259 7.72 4.78 14.43
C LEU A 259 8.48 6.06 14.08
N VAL A 260 8.23 7.16 14.80
CA VAL A 260 8.98 8.40 14.63
C VAL A 260 10.42 8.24 15.15
N ALA A 261 10.60 7.56 16.29
CA ALA A 261 11.94 7.28 16.83
C ALA A 261 12.80 6.45 15.86
N PHE A 262 12.20 5.49 15.13
CA PHE A 262 12.89 4.67 14.13
C PHE A 262 13.59 5.49 13.04
N ILE A 263 13.16 6.73 12.77
CA ILE A 263 13.86 7.61 11.81
C ILE A 263 15.29 7.89 12.27
N ALA A 264 15.48 8.14 13.57
CA ALA A 264 16.75 8.58 14.14
C ALA A 264 17.64 7.44 14.63
N ILE A 265 17.15 6.20 14.65
CA ILE A 265 17.92 5.04 15.10
C ILE A 265 18.79 4.54 13.95
N PRO A 266 20.13 4.49 14.11
CA PRO A 266 21.01 3.85 13.15
C PRO A 266 20.90 2.33 13.26
N TYR A 267 20.60 1.66 12.14
CA TYR A 267 20.50 0.19 12.12
C TYR A 267 21.86 -0.49 11.88
N ASN A 268 22.90 0.29 11.57
CA ASN A 268 24.26 -0.18 11.27
C ASN A 268 24.30 -1.21 10.13
N THR A 269 23.45 -1.04 9.12
CA THR A 269 23.29 -2.01 8.00
C THR A 269 23.99 -1.59 6.70
N PHE A 270 25.06 -0.81 6.80
CA PHE A 270 25.87 -0.35 5.64
C PHE A 270 25.04 0.21 4.46
N GLY A 271 24.00 0.99 4.76
CA GLY A 271 23.17 1.66 3.74
C GLY A 271 21.84 0.97 3.42
N GLU A 272 21.44 -0.05 4.19
CA GLU A 272 20.14 -0.71 4.09
C GLU A 272 19.14 -0.26 5.18
N ASP A 273 19.41 0.86 5.85
CA ASP A 273 18.64 1.31 7.01
C ASP A 273 17.17 1.62 6.71
N VAL A 274 16.85 2.04 5.47
CA VAL A 274 15.44 2.21 5.02
C VAL A 274 14.71 0.88 5.06
N LYS A 275 15.36 -0.21 4.63
CA LYS A 275 14.76 -1.55 4.61
C LYS A 275 14.51 -2.07 6.02
N MET A 276 15.48 -1.87 6.93
CA MET A 276 15.34 -2.24 8.34
C MET A 276 14.22 -1.46 9.05
N LEU A 277 14.03 -0.19 8.71
CA LEU A 277 12.90 0.60 9.22
C LEU A 277 11.56 0.03 8.73
N LYS A 278 11.45 -0.35 7.45
CA LYS A 278 10.23 -0.97 6.91
C LYS A 278 9.89 -2.27 7.64
N ASP A 279 10.87 -3.16 7.83
CA ASP A 279 10.71 -4.43 8.55
C ASP A 279 10.30 -4.22 10.02
N SER A 280 11.06 -3.38 10.74
CA SER A 280 10.80 -3.06 12.14
C SER A 280 9.43 -2.39 12.32
N GLY A 281 9.08 -1.48 11.41
CA GLY A 281 7.82 -0.75 11.42
C GLY A 281 6.62 -1.65 11.16
N LEU A 282 6.68 -2.54 10.17
CA LEU A 282 5.64 -3.53 9.90
C LEU A 282 5.44 -4.47 11.10
N THR A 283 6.54 -4.99 11.65
CA THR A 283 6.51 -5.86 12.84
C THR A 283 5.91 -5.15 14.05
N LEU A 284 6.29 -3.89 14.29
CA LEU A 284 5.75 -3.08 15.38
C LEU A 284 4.23 -2.90 15.25
N ILE A 285 3.75 -2.51 14.06
CA ILE A 285 2.31 -2.31 13.82
C ILE A 285 1.56 -3.62 14.01
N LYS A 286 2.09 -4.73 13.47
CA LYS A 286 1.50 -6.07 13.59
C LYS A 286 1.35 -6.47 15.06
N VAL A 287 2.40 -6.34 15.87
CA VAL A 287 2.38 -6.69 17.29
C VAL A 287 1.40 -5.81 18.07
N LEU A 288 1.39 -4.49 17.83
CA LEU A 288 0.47 -3.57 18.50
C LEU A 288 -0.99 -3.82 18.10
N ALA A 289 -1.26 -4.08 16.82
CA ALA A 289 -2.60 -4.39 16.34
C ALA A 289 -3.10 -5.73 16.92
N LEU A 290 -2.24 -6.75 16.97
CA LEU A 290 -2.54 -8.02 17.62
C LEU A 290 -2.84 -7.83 19.12
N LEU A 291 -2.03 -7.04 19.82
CA LEU A 291 -2.26 -6.72 21.24
C LEU A 291 -3.65 -6.10 21.43
N VAL A 292 -3.99 -5.07 20.65
CA VAL A 292 -5.29 -4.39 20.75
C VAL A 292 -6.43 -5.37 20.45
N VAL A 293 -6.36 -6.09 19.34
CA VAL A 293 -7.46 -6.94 18.85
C VAL A 293 -7.70 -8.14 19.75
N VAL A 294 -6.62 -8.84 20.16
CA VAL A 294 -6.72 -10.00 21.05
C VAL A 294 -7.14 -9.57 22.45
N TRP A 295 -6.66 -8.42 22.93
CA TRP A 295 -7.11 -7.84 24.20
C TRP A 295 -8.60 -7.50 24.17
N THR A 296 -9.04 -6.75 23.16
CA THR A 296 -10.45 -6.38 22.99
C THR A 296 -11.33 -7.61 22.85
N ALA A 297 -10.93 -8.63 22.07
CA ALA A 297 -11.66 -9.88 21.98
C ALA A 297 -11.79 -10.55 23.36
N SER A 298 -10.68 -10.61 24.12
CA SER A 298 -10.68 -11.21 25.45
C SER A 298 -11.59 -10.48 26.44
N VAL A 299 -11.53 -9.15 26.51
CA VAL A 299 -12.32 -8.37 27.48
C VAL A 299 -13.79 -8.30 27.05
N SER A 300 -14.05 -7.83 25.84
CA SER A 300 -15.42 -7.55 25.36
C SER A 300 -16.27 -8.81 25.14
N VAL A 301 -15.64 -9.99 25.01
CA VAL A 301 -16.35 -11.26 24.82
C VAL A 301 -16.38 -12.04 26.12
N ALA A 302 -15.27 -12.15 26.85
CA ALA A 302 -15.27 -12.91 28.11
C ALA A 302 -16.15 -12.23 29.16
N GLU A 303 -16.07 -10.90 29.33
CA GLU A 303 -16.88 -10.19 30.32
C GLU A 303 -18.38 -10.21 29.97
N GLU A 304 -18.73 -10.10 28.69
CA GLU A 304 -20.14 -10.15 28.27
C GLU A 304 -20.76 -11.55 28.46
N ILE A 305 -19.97 -12.59 28.23
CA ILE A 305 -20.43 -13.98 28.36
C ILE A 305 -20.39 -14.44 29.83
N GLU A 306 -19.39 -14.04 30.63
CA GLU A 306 -19.22 -14.45 32.03
C GLU A 306 -20.04 -13.58 32.99
N GLY A 307 -20.15 -12.27 32.72
CA GLY A 307 -20.90 -11.30 33.53
C GLY A 307 -22.42 -11.37 33.39
N ARG A 308 -22.96 -12.35 32.65
CA ARG A 308 -24.40 -12.50 32.32
C ARG A 308 -25.04 -11.29 31.61
N THR A 309 -24.26 -10.29 31.20
CA THR A 309 -24.74 -9.13 30.46
C THR A 309 -25.10 -9.49 29.01
N ALA A 310 -24.58 -10.60 28.46
CA ALA A 310 -25.09 -11.15 27.21
C ALA A 310 -26.61 -11.44 27.24
N LEU A 311 -27.18 -11.82 28.40
CA LEU A 311 -28.61 -12.08 28.53
C LEU A 311 -29.47 -10.81 28.35
N THR A 312 -28.95 -9.63 28.71
CA THR A 312 -29.68 -8.37 28.52
C THR A 312 -29.69 -7.95 27.05
N VAL A 313 -28.64 -8.25 26.30
CA VAL A 313 -28.59 -8.01 24.85
C VAL A 313 -29.44 -9.03 24.08
N LEU A 314 -29.47 -10.29 24.54
CA LEU A 314 -30.32 -11.36 24.00
C LEU A 314 -31.81 -11.22 24.34
N SER A 315 -32.18 -10.27 25.20
CA SER A 315 -33.59 -9.92 25.44
C SER A 315 -34.21 -9.16 24.25
N LYS A 316 -33.37 -8.62 23.34
CA LYS A 316 -33.76 -8.24 21.98
C LYS A 316 -33.61 -9.45 21.05
N PRO A 317 -34.38 -9.56 19.94
CA PRO A 317 -34.36 -10.73 19.04
C PRO A 317 -33.07 -10.79 18.20
N ILE A 318 -31.93 -11.02 18.86
CA ILE A 318 -30.59 -11.18 18.30
C ILE A 318 -30.22 -12.66 18.43
N THR A 319 -29.99 -13.31 17.30
CA THR A 319 -29.55 -14.71 17.28
C THR A 319 -28.08 -14.82 17.67
N ARG A 320 -27.69 -15.95 18.27
CA ARG A 320 -26.30 -16.23 18.67
C ARG A 320 -25.26 -16.03 17.55
N TRP A 321 -25.59 -16.41 16.32
CA TRP A 321 -24.69 -16.20 15.18
C TRP A 321 -24.51 -14.73 14.81
N GLN A 322 -25.55 -13.92 14.98
CA GLN A 322 -25.46 -12.46 14.76
C GLN A 322 -24.55 -11.79 15.78
N PHE A 323 -24.58 -12.27 17.02
CA PHE A 323 -23.69 -11.81 18.08
C PHE A 323 -22.21 -12.06 17.74
N VAL A 324 -21.85 -13.31 17.42
CA VAL A 324 -20.46 -13.68 17.12
C VAL A 324 -19.95 -12.98 15.85
N LEU A 325 -20.71 -12.98 14.75
CA LEU A 325 -20.30 -12.30 13.51
C LEU A 325 -20.19 -10.77 13.68
N GLY A 326 -21.10 -10.17 14.46
CA GLY A 326 -21.06 -8.75 14.78
C GLY A 326 -19.81 -8.38 15.57
N LYS A 327 -19.46 -9.16 16.61
CA LYS A 327 -18.23 -8.98 17.40
C LYS A 327 -16.98 -9.14 16.52
N PHE A 328 -16.93 -10.18 15.69
CA PHE A 328 -15.83 -10.36 14.74
C PHE A 328 -15.67 -9.17 13.79
N ALA A 329 -16.75 -8.71 13.17
CA ALA A 329 -16.72 -7.54 12.29
C ALA A 329 -16.24 -6.28 13.03
N GLY A 330 -16.66 -6.10 14.30
CA GLY A 330 -16.18 -5.01 15.15
C GLY A 330 -14.66 -5.06 15.39
N LEU A 331 -14.11 -6.25 15.66
CA LEU A 331 -12.67 -6.48 15.81
C LEU A 331 -11.90 -6.20 14.50
N VAL A 332 -12.45 -6.60 13.35
CA VAL A 332 -11.88 -6.29 12.03
C VAL A 332 -11.82 -4.78 11.79
N LEU A 333 -12.87 -4.04 12.13
CA LEU A 333 -12.89 -2.57 12.02
C LEU A 333 -11.89 -1.89 12.95
N VAL A 334 -11.68 -2.42 14.15
CA VAL A 334 -10.65 -1.94 15.09
C VAL A 334 -9.25 -2.18 14.53
N ALA A 335 -8.97 -3.39 14.04
CA ALA A 335 -7.70 -3.72 13.41
C ALA A 335 -7.42 -2.76 12.24
N LEU A 336 -8.40 -2.61 11.35
CA LEU A 336 -8.32 -1.71 10.21
C LEU A 336 -8.02 -0.27 10.62
N LEU A 337 -8.64 0.25 11.68
CA LEU A 337 -8.37 1.59 12.18
C LEU A 337 -6.92 1.74 12.69
N VAL A 338 -6.41 0.75 13.44
CA VAL A 338 -5.00 0.73 13.88
C VAL A 338 -4.05 0.74 12.68
N PHE A 339 -4.31 -0.10 11.68
CA PHE A 339 -3.51 -0.17 10.45
C PHE A 339 -3.57 1.09 9.60
N LEU A 340 -4.73 1.77 9.51
CA LEU A 340 -4.83 3.04 8.80
C LEU A 340 -4.05 4.15 9.50
N ILE A 341 -4.17 4.26 10.84
CA ILE A 341 -3.47 5.28 11.62
C ILE A 341 -1.97 5.04 11.61
N LEU A 342 -1.51 3.88 12.09
CA LEU A 342 -0.09 3.59 12.22
C LEU A 342 0.56 3.30 10.86
N GLY A 343 -0.16 2.69 9.93
CA GLY A 343 0.32 2.46 8.57
C GLY A 343 0.57 3.78 7.83
N GLY A 344 -0.34 4.76 7.93
CA GLY A 344 -0.08 6.08 7.34
C GLY A 344 1.10 6.81 7.99
N VAL A 345 1.34 6.62 9.29
CA VAL A 345 2.55 7.11 9.96
C VAL A 345 3.80 6.39 9.46
N LEU A 346 3.76 5.06 9.30
CA LEU A 346 4.88 4.29 8.72
C LEU A 346 5.21 4.71 7.29
N LEU A 347 4.20 4.99 6.46
CA LEU A 347 4.42 5.51 5.11
C LEU A 347 5.14 6.86 5.15
N ALA A 348 4.72 7.76 6.05
CA ALA A 348 5.38 9.04 6.25
C ALA A 348 6.81 8.92 6.78
N THR A 349 7.05 8.07 7.79
CA THR A 349 8.39 7.86 8.37
C THR A 349 9.32 7.16 7.39
N THR A 350 8.82 6.25 6.55
CA THR A 350 9.59 5.62 5.46
C THR A 350 10.08 6.66 4.46
N SER A 351 9.19 7.55 4.00
CA SER A 351 9.56 8.64 3.09
C SER A 351 10.62 9.57 3.71
N LEU A 352 10.46 9.93 4.99
CA LEU A 352 11.41 10.77 5.72
C LEU A 352 12.78 10.08 5.92
N LYS A 353 12.79 8.76 6.17
CA LYS A 353 14.04 8.01 6.39
C LYS A 353 14.93 7.97 5.15
N VAL A 354 14.37 7.92 3.94
CA VAL A 354 15.15 7.95 2.69
C VAL A 354 16.03 9.20 2.63
N VAL A 355 15.46 10.36 2.95
CA VAL A 355 16.18 11.65 2.97
C VAL A 355 17.15 11.71 4.14
N TYR A 356 16.74 11.25 5.32
CA TYR A 356 17.60 11.22 6.50
C TYR A 356 18.85 10.34 6.28
N ASP A 357 18.69 9.17 5.67
CA ASP A 357 19.78 8.24 5.39
C ASP A 357 20.77 8.78 4.36
N ALA A 358 20.26 9.41 3.29
CA ALA A 358 21.09 10.05 2.29
C ALA A 358 21.94 11.18 2.89
N ARG A 359 21.36 11.95 3.82
CA ARG A 359 22.06 13.01 4.56
C ARG A 359 23.18 12.46 5.43
N GLU A 360 22.89 11.48 6.30
CA GLU A 360 23.89 10.93 7.22
C GLU A 360 25.01 10.17 6.47
N SER A 361 24.66 9.55 5.34
CA SER A 361 25.63 8.86 4.48
C SER A 361 26.37 9.79 3.50
N SER A 362 26.10 11.09 3.51
CA SER A 362 26.66 12.08 2.56
C SER A 362 26.48 11.68 1.08
N LYS A 363 25.34 11.04 0.76
CA LYS A 363 24.93 10.68 -0.61
C LYS A 363 24.31 11.89 -1.31
N THR A 364 24.13 11.80 -2.62
CA THR A 364 23.33 12.77 -3.39
C THR A 364 21.91 12.81 -2.85
N ASP A 365 21.31 14.01 -2.84
CA ASP A 365 19.94 14.18 -2.38
C ASP A 365 18.98 13.34 -3.24
N PRO A 366 18.15 12.48 -2.62
CA PRO A 366 17.24 11.61 -3.35
C PRO A 366 16.14 12.42 -4.01
N LEU A 367 15.50 11.85 -5.03
CA LEU A 367 14.31 12.44 -5.62
C LEU A 367 13.05 12.05 -4.82
N TRP A 368 12.01 12.88 -4.88
CA TRP A 368 10.71 12.56 -4.25
C TRP A 368 10.11 11.23 -4.73
N ARG A 369 10.49 10.81 -5.96
CA ARG A 369 10.05 9.56 -6.59
C ARG A 369 10.63 8.34 -5.89
N GLU A 370 11.90 8.39 -5.49
CA GLU A 370 12.58 7.33 -4.73
C GLU A 370 11.92 7.18 -3.35
N CYS A 371 11.58 8.31 -2.72
CA CYS A 371 10.82 8.31 -1.46
C CYS A 371 9.43 7.66 -1.65
N ALA A 372 8.76 7.92 -2.78
CA ALA A 372 7.47 7.33 -3.09
C ALA A 372 7.56 5.83 -3.44
N GLU A 373 8.61 5.39 -4.12
CA GLU A 373 8.86 3.97 -4.42
C GLU A 373 8.99 3.15 -3.15
N GLU A 374 9.84 3.60 -2.21
CA GLU A 374 10.01 2.94 -0.92
C GLU A 374 8.68 2.86 -0.15
N MET A 375 7.90 3.94 -0.18
CA MET A 375 6.57 3.99 0.44
C MET A 375 5.58 3.00 -0.19
N ILE A 376 5.59 2.83 -1.52
CA ILE A 376 4.72 1.88 -2.23
C ILE A 376 5.04 0.43 -1.81
N THR A 377 6.31 0.09 -1.62
CA THR A 377 6.72 -1.28 -1.23
C THR A 377 6.22 -1.71 0.15
N VAL A 378 5.91 -0.77 1.05
CA VAL A 378 5.39 -1.05 2.40
C VAL A 378 3.94 -1.53 2.38
N VAL A 379 3.14 -1.10 1.41
CA VAL A 379 1.69 -1.31 1.39
C VAL A 379 1.29 -2.79 1.36
N PRO A 380 1.88 -3.67 0.53
CA PRO A 380 1.58 -5.10 0.58
C PRO A 380 1.86 -5.74 1.95
N GLY A 381 2.92 -5.30 2.63
CA GLY A 381 3.27 -5.78 3.97
C GLY A 381 2.22 -5.38 5.02
N LEU A 382 1.69 -4.16 4.92
CA LEU A 382 0.59 -3.70 5.78
C LEU A 382 -0.69 -4.52 5.54
N VAL A 383 -1.01 -4.83 4.28
CA VAL A 383 -2.18 -5.64 3.93
C VAL A 383 -2.06 -7.05 4.49
N LEU A 384 -0.90 -7.71 4.34
CA LEU A 384 -0.70 -9.06 4.86
C LEU A 384 -0.69 -9.10 6.39
N SER A 385 -0.06 -8.11 7.04
CA SER A 385 -0.09 -7.96 8.50
C SER A 385 -1.52 -7.74 9.03
N LEU A 386 -2.35 -7.01 8.28
CA LEU A 386 -3.78 -6.85 8.60
C LEU A 386 -4.53 -8.19 8.47
N LEU A 387 -4.30 -8.95 7.39
CA LEU A 387 -4.92 -10.26 7.19
C LEU A 387 -4.54 -11.25 8.30
N GLU A 388 -3.26 -11.26 8.71
CA GLU A 388 -2.78 -12.05 9.84
C GLU A 388 -3.51 -11.66 11.13
N THR A 389 -3.65 -10.35 11.38
CA THR A 389 -4.35 -9.81 12.55
C THR A 389 -5.84 -10.19 12.55
N ILE A 390 -6.51 -10.16 11.40
CA ILE A 390 -7.90 -10.59 11.23
C ILE A 390 -8.07 -12.08 11.54
N LEU A 391 -7.13 -12.91 11.07
CA LEU A 391 -7.12 -14.33 11.38
C LEU A 391 -6.96 -14.57 12.88
N MET A 392 -6.01 -13.89 13.53
CA MET A 392 -5.82 -13.97 14.97
C MET A 392 -7.02 -13.44 15.77
N ALA A 393 -7.72 -12.42 15.25
CA ALA A 393 -8.99 -11.95 15.83
C ALA A 393 -10.04 -13.07 15.87
N ALA A 394 -10.16 -13.84 14.79
CA ALA A 394 -11.11 -14.95 14.71
C ALA A 394 -10.76 -16.07 15.70
N VAL A 395 -9.47 -16.42 15.79
CA VAL A 395 -8.98 -17.41 16.77
C VAL A 395 -9.25 -16.94 18.19
N SER A 396 -8.92 -15.69 18.52
CA SER A 396 -9.11 -15.12 19.85
C SER A 396 -10.59 -15.06 20.25
N LEU A 397 -11.46 -14.67 19.31
CA LEU A 397 -12.90 -14.67 19.51
C LEU A 397 -13.42 -16.09 19.80
N ALA A 398 -12.97 -17.09 19.03
CA ALA A 398 -13.38 -18.47 19.23
C ALA A 398 -13.01 -18.99 20.61
N VAL A 399 -11.79 -18.71 21.06
CA VAL A 399 -11.30 -19.13 22.38
C VAL A 399 -12.01 -18.39 23.51
N SER A 400 -12.30 -17.09 23.35
CA SER A 400 -13.04 -16.28 24.33
C SER A 400 -14.49 -16.74 24.55
N THR A 401 -15.07 -17.51 23.63
CA THR A 401 -16.42 -18.06 23.85
C THR A 401 -16.50 -19.03 25.02
N ARG A 402 -15.37 -19.66 25.39
CA ARG A 402 -15.29 -20.70 26.42
C ARG A 402 -14.34 -20.37 27.56
N LEU A 403 -13.23 -19.72 27.26
CA LEU A 403 -12.20 -19.45 28.24
C LEU A 403 -12.20 -17.97 28.62
N GLY A 404 -11.81 -17.69 29.87
CA GLY A 404 -11.62 -16.32 30.34
C GLY A 404 -10.43 -15.62 29.67
N MET A 405 -10.21 -14.36 30.04
CA MET A 405 -9.19 -13.51 29.43
C MET A 405 -7.78 -14.11 29.45
N VAL A 406 -7.29 -14.53 30.62
CA VAL A 406 -5.88 -14.99 30.77
C VAL A 406 -5.58 -16.23 29.92
N PRO A 407 -6.38 -17.32 29.95
CA PRO A 407 -6.16 -18.44 29.04
C PRO A 407 -6.24 -18.07 27.57
N ASN A 408 -7.13 -17.16 27.18
CA ASN A 408 -7.24 -16.72 25.78
C ASN A 408 -5.95 -16.04 25.29
N LEU A 409 -5.37 -15.13 26.10
CA LEU A 409 -4.11 -14.48 25.77
C LEU A 409 -2.97 -15.50 25.59
N ILE A 410 -2.86 -16.47 26.50
CA ILE A 410 -1.83 -17.52 26.45
C ILE A 410 -1.98 -18.38 25.18
N ILE A 411 -3.21 -18.78 24.84
CA ILE A 411 -3.49 -19.59 23.65
C ILE A 411 -3.20 -18.79 22.38
N CYS A 412 -3.65 -17.53 22.30
CA CYS A 412 -3.38 -16.68 21.14
C CYS A 412 -1.88 -16.47 20.93
N PHE A 413 -1.14 -16.21 22.00
CA PHE A 413 0.32 -16.11 21.94
C PHE A 413 0.97 -17.42 21.46
N THR A 414 0.50 -18.56 21.97
CA THR A 414 1.01 -19.89 21.56
C THR A 414 0.72 -20.18 20.09
N VAL A 415 -0.50 -19.89 19.63
CA VAL A 415 -0.89 -20.06 18.21
C VAL A 415 -0.07 -19.14 17.31
N TYR A 416 0.15 -17.88 17.72
CA TYR A 416 1.00 -16.94 16.99
C TYR A 416 2.44 -17.46 16.89
N ALA A 417 3.04 -17.85 18.01
CA ALA A 417 4.40 -18.36 18.06
C ALA A 417 4.57 -19.64 17.23
N LEU A 418 3.66 -20.61 17.37
CA LEU A 418 3.71 -21.85 16.59
C LEU A 418 3.46 -21.59 15.09
N GLY A 419 2.57 -20.66 14.75
CA GLY A 419 2.26 -20.30 13.37
C GLY A 419 3.46 -19.78 12.57
N HIS A 420 4.41 -19.12 13.25
CA HIS A 420 5.67 -18.64 12.66
C HIS A 420 6.84 -19.64 12.81
N LEU A 421 6.94 -20.33 13.95
CA LEU A 421 8.10 -21.19 14.24
C LEU A 421 8.01 -22.58 13.60
N VAL A 422 6.81 -23.16 13.50
CA VAL A 422 6.64 -24.54 12.99
C VAL A 422 7.12 -24.69 11.54
N PRO A 423 6.79 -23.78 10.59
CA PRO A 423 7.31 -23.84 9.23
C PRO A 423 8.85 -23.86 9.18
N LEU A 424 9.50 -22.98 9.96
CA LEU A 424 10.96 -22.87 10.05
C LEU A 424 11.60 -24.15 10.61
N ILE A 425 10.99 -24.75 11.65
CA ILE A 425 11.44 -26.02 12.23
C ILE A 425 11.27 -27.17 11.22
N VAL A 426 10.15 -27.21 10.50
CA VAL A 426 9.89 -28.25 9.49
C VAL A 426 10.87 -28.16 8.33
N GLN A 427 11.18 -26.94 7.87
CA GLN A 427 12.11 -26.70 6.77
C GLN A 427 13.55 -27.06 7.16
N SER A 428 13.99 -26.65 8.35
CA SER A 428 15.34 -26.97 8.86
C SER A 428 15.55 -28.45 9.18
N SER A 429 14.47 -29.21 9.38
CA SER A 429 14.50 -30.66 9.66
C SER A 429 14.55 -31.55 8.41
N VAL A 430 14.45 -30.97 7.21
CA VAL A 430 14.52 -31.71 5.94
C VAL A 430 15.87 -32.45 5.86
N GLY A 431 15.80 -33.78 5.70
CA GLY A 431 16.98 -34.64 5.61
C GLY A 431 17.65 -35.00 6.95
N LYS A 432 17.13 -34.53 8.10
CA LYS A 432 17.71 -34.81 9.43
C LYS A 432 16.79 -35.66 10.31
N PHE A 433 15.58 -35.18 10.61
CA PHE A 433 14.69 -35.82 11.60
C PHE A 433 13.28 -36.01 11.06
N ALA A 434 12.93 -37.25 10.70
CA ALA A 434 11.61 -37.58 10.14
C ALA A 434 10.45 -37.33 11.11
N ILE A 435 10.64 -37.59 12.41
CA ILE A 435 9.62 -37.39 13.44
C ILE A 435 9.28 -35.90 13.61
N VAL A 436 10.30 -35.04 13.67
CA VAL A 436 10.11 -33.57 13.77
C VAL A 436 9.34 -33.05 12.56
N ARG A 437 9.66 -33.55 11.36
CA ARG A 437 8.93 -33.22 10.14
C ARG A 437 7.48 -33.68 10.17
N PHE A 438 7.21 -34.91 10.66
CA PHE A 438 5.86 -35.43 10.77
C PHE A 438 5.01 -34.62 11.75
N VAL A 439 5.50 -34.42 12.97
CA VAL A 439 4.82 -33.65 14.02
C VAL A 439 4.62 -32.21 13.57
N GLY A 440 5.65 -31.58 13.01
CA GLY A 440 5.54 -30.20 12.52
C GLY A 440 4.54 -30.06 11.37
N LYS A 441 4.47 -31.02 10.44
CA LYS A 441 3.41 -31.04 9.40
C LYS A 441 2.02 -31.22 10.00
N LEU A 442 1.87 -32.07 11.02
CA LEU A 442 0.60 -32.26 11.70
C LEU A 442 0.13 -30.97 12.39
N ILE A 443 1.04 -30.28 13.09
CA ILE A 443 0.75 -28.97 13.70
C ILE A 443 0.41 -27.93 12.62
N ALA A 444 1.18 -27.85 11.53
CA ALA A 444 0.93 -26.93 10.42
C ALA A 444 -0.36 -27.23 9.63
N THR A 445 -0.94 -28.42 9.79
CA THR A 445 -2.23 -28.78 9.21
C THR A 445 -3.38 -28.34 10.13
N LEU A 446 -3.18 -28.39 11.44
CA LEU A 446 -4.20 -28.02 12.45
C LEU A 446 -4.23 -26.53 12.74
N LEU A 447 -3.05 -25.91 12.86
CA LEU A 447 -2.89 -24.48 13.15
C LEU A 447 -2.65 -23.69 11.87
N PRO A 448 -3.11 -22.43 11.82
CA PRO A 448 -2.81 -21.55 10.69
C PRO A 448 -1.30 -21.29 10.65
N VAL A 449 -0.67 -21.66 9.53
CA VAL A 449 0.67 -21.22 9.17
C VAL A 449 0.64 -19.72 8.91
N LEU A 450 1.19 -18.93 9.84
CA LEU A 450 1.20 -17.46 9.77
C LEU A 450 2.37 -16.93 8.92
N ASP A 451 3.35 -17.78 8.63
CA ASP A 451 4.49 -17.46 7.76
C ASP A 451 4.08 -17.14 6.30
N HIS A 452 2.83 -17.40 5.92
CA HIS A 452 2.29 -16.93 4.63
C HIS A 452 2.01 -15.42 4.60
N PHE A 453 1.96 -14.76 5.76
CA PHE A 453 1.74 -13.32 5.87
C PHE A 453 3.04 -12.54 6.06
N THR A 454 4.16 -13.22 6.29
CA THR A 454 5.49 -12.64 6.45
C THR A 454 6.18 -12.52 5.09
N ILE A 455 6.16 -11.31 4.54
CA ILE A 455 6.88 -10.96 3.31
C ILE A 455 7.94 -9.89 3.57
N GLU A 456 8.32 -9.68 4.82
CA GLU A 456 9.21 -8.60 5.22
C GLU A 456 10.53 -8.68 4.44
N ALA A 457 11.05 -9.89 4.19
CA ALA A 457 12.22 -10.10 3.35
C ALA A 457 12.04 -9.64 1.88
N ALA A 458 10.86 -9.83 1.29
CA ALA A 458 10.56 -9.38 -0.07
C ALA A 458 10.36 -7.85 -0.14
N VAL A 459 9.72 -7.27 0.87
CA VAL A 459 9.53 -5.81 1.03
C VAL A 459 10.87 -5.10 1.26
N VAL A 460 11.75 -5.71 2.07
CA VAL A 460 13.15 -5.30 2.29
C VAL A 460 13.93 -5.42 0.99
N GLY A 461 13.77 -6.52 0.25
CA GLY A 461 14.47 -6.75 -1.03
C GLY A 461 14.04 -5.81 -2.17
N GLY A 462 13.02 -4.97 -1.99
CA GLY A 462 12.47 -4.11 -3.05
C GLY A 462 11.77 -4.90 -4.15
N MET A 463 11.46 -6.17 -3.90
CA MET A 463 10.85 -7.06 -4.88
C MET A 463 9.34 -6.75 -4.97
N PRO A 464 8.79 -6.51 -6.17
CA PRO A 464 7.36 -6.27 -6.30
C PRO A 464 6.57 -7.52 -5.89
N VAL A 465 5.65 -7.36 -4.94
CA VAL A 465 4.80 -8.45 -4.46
C VAL A 465 3.69 -8.70 -5.49
N PRO A 466 3.60 -9.90 -6.09
CA PRO A 466 2.57 -10.18 -7.09
C PRO A 466 1.16 -10.08 -6.51
N TRP A 467 0.23 -9.44 -7.24
CA TRP A 467 -1.18 -9.35 -6.84
C TRP A 467 -1.83 -10.73 -6.59
N VAL A 468 -1.39 -11.74 -7.34
CA VAL A 468 -1.85 -13.13 -7.18
C VAL A 468 -1.50 -13.67 -5.80
N TYR A 469 -0.33 -13.34 -5.26
CA TYR A 469 0.08 -13.74 -3.92
C TYR A 469 -0.84 -13.15 -2.85
N LEU A 470 -1.13 -11.84 -2.95
CA LEU A 470 -2.07 -11.17 -2.04
C LEU A 470 -3.47 -11.80 -2.11
N GLY A 471 -3.93 -12.20 -3.29
CA GLY A 471 -5.21 -12.91 -3.47
C GLY A 471 -5.25 -14.25 -2.77
N TRP A 472 -4.19 -15.07 -2.89
CA TRP A 472 -4.09 -16.35 -2.19
C TRP A 472 -3.98 -16.19 -0.67
N ALA A 473 -3.21 -15.20 -0.19
CA ALA A 473 -3.11 -14.91 1.22
C ALA A 473 -4.45 -14.43 1.81
N ALA A 474 -5.19 -13.59 1.08
CA ALA A 474 -6.53 -13.16 1.47
C ALA A 474 -7.52 -14.34 1.53
N LEU A 475 -7.50 -15.24 0.54
CA LEU A 475 -8.33 -16.44 0.55
C LEU A 475 -7.97 -17.35 1.74
N TYR A 476 -6.69 -17.54 2.00
CA TYR A 476 -6.19 -18.32 3.13
C TYR A 476 -6.67 -17.74 4.46
N ALA A 477 -6.52 -16.42 4.67
CA ALA A 477 -7.03 -15.72 5.84
C ALA A 477 -8.55 -15.91 5.99
N ALA A 478 -9.31 -15.72 4.91
CA ALA A 478 -10.76 -15.85 4.94
C ALA A 478 -11.22 -17.28 5.30
N LEU A 479 -10.57 -18.32 4.77
CA LEU A 479 -10.90 -19.71 5.07
C LEU A 479 -10.62 -20.05 6.55
N TYR A 480 -9.44 -19.71 7.06
CA TYR A 480 -9.09 -19.97 8.45
C TYR A 480 -9.91 -19.13 9.44
N SER A 481 -10.19 -17.86 9.13
CA SER A 481 -11.11 -17.03 9.92
C SER A 481 -12.52 -17.63 9.94
N THR A 482 -13.02 -18.11 8.80
CA THR A 482 -14.34 -18.75 8.71
C THR A 482 -14.38 -20.02 9.56
N LEU A 483 -13.35 -20.87 9.48
CA LEU A 483 -13.25 -22.08 10.30
C LEU A 483 -13.23 -21.73 11.79
N ALA A 484 -12.42 -20.75 12.22
CA ALA A 484 -12.37 -20.30 13.61
C ALA A 484 -13.72 -19.74 14.08
N ILE A 485 -14.43 -18.99 13.25
CA ILE A 485 -15.78 -18.48 13.54
C ILE A 485 -16.79 -19.63 13.66
N LEU A 486 -16.72 -20.65 12.78
CA LEU A 486 -17.59 -21.83 12.89
C LEU A 486 -17.34 -22.56 14.22
N VAL A 487 -16.08 -22.72 14.63
CA VAL A 487 -15.73 -23.25 15.94
C VAL A 487 -16.30 -22.38 17.06
N ALA A 488 -16.18 -21.05 16.97
CA ALA A 488 -16.77 -20.12 17.91
C ALA A 488 -18.30 -20.31 18.04
N LEU A 489 -19.00 -20.51 16.92
CA LEU A 489 -20.45 -20.71 16.89
C LEU A 489 -20.85 -22.03 17.56
N VAL A 490 -20.17 -23.12 17.24
CA VAL A 490 -20.43 -24.45 17.86
C VAL A 490 -20.18 -24.36 19.37
N LEU A 491 -19.02 -23.84 19.77
CA LEU A 491 -18.69 -23.67 21.18
C LEU A 491 -19.65 -22.76 21.92
N PHE A 492 -20.21 -21.74 21.26
CA PHE A 492 -21.17 -20.84 21.88
C PHE A 492 -22.60 -21.40 21.95
N GLN A 493 -22.98 -22.35 21.09
CA GLN A 493 -24.30 -23.00 21.14
C GLN A 493 -24.44 -23.87 22.39
N ASP A 494 -23.43 -24.68 22.71
CA ASP A 494 -23.50 -25.61 23.85
C ASP A 494 -23.14 -24.95 25.20
N ARG A 495 -23.12 -23.61 25.28
CA ARG A 495 -22.95 -22.88 26.54
C ARG A 495 -24.32 -22.53 27.09
N ASP A 496 -24.68 -23.15 28.21
CA ASP A 496 -25.84 -22.74 29.00
C ASP A 496 -25.55 -21.37 29.61
N LEU A 497 -26.37 -20.39 29.22
CA LEU A 497 -26.33 -19.03 29.75
C LEU A 497 -27.34 -18.86 30.90
N ALA A 498 -27.97 -19.94 31.37
CA ALA A 498 -29.01 -19.96 32.41
C ALA A 498 -28.44 -20.37 33.77
#